data_AF-A0A4Y2BKV9-F1
#
_entry.id   AF-A0A4Y2BKV9-F1
#
_cell.length_a   1.000
_cell.length_b   1.000
_cell.length_c   1.000
_cell.angle_alpha   90.00
_cell.angle_beta   90.00
_cell.angle_gamma   90.00
#
_symmetry.space_group_name_H-M   'P 1'
#
loop_
_entity.id
_entity.type
_entity.pdbx_description
1 polymer ?
#
loop_
_entity_poly.entity_id
_entity_poly.type
_entity_poly.pdbx_seq_one_letter_code
_entity_poly.pdbx_strand_id
1 'polypeptide(L)' 'MEDKTGSSFCVMEEDTTKYEWMAQLRPFNTVFQAELLAMQEACLWARKTNQQVKVWSDSESSLHSIASIDTKSLIAQEPQ' A
#
# COMPACT_ATOMS: atom_id res chain seq x y z
N MET A 1 -23.23 -13.54 7.72
CA MET A 1 -22.10 -12.85 8.37
C MET A 1 -21.47 -12.05 7.25
N GLU A 2 -21.64 -10.72 7.23
CA GLU A 2 -20.97 -9.90 6.22
C GLU A 2 -19.49 -9.87 6.60
N ASP A 3 -18.67 -10.64 5.89
CA ASP A 3 -17.22 -10.52 5.97
C ASP A 3 -16.85 -9.14 5.42
N LYS A 4 -16.79 -8.17 6.33
CA LYS A 4 -16.40 -6.80 6.01
C LYS A 4 -14.88 -6.78 5.90
N THR A 5 -14.39 -7.02 4.69
CA THR A 5 -12.98 -6.78 4.36
C THR A 5 -12.69 -5.29 4.55
N GLY A 6 -11.61 -4.97 5.25
CA GLY A 6 -11.16 -3.60 5.49
C GLY A 6 -9.70 -3.45 5.10
N SER A 7 -9.30 -2.22 4.81
CA SER A 7 -7.92 -1.84 4.56
C SER A 7 -7.55 -0.71 5.51
N SER A 8 -6.34 -0.75 6.03
CA SER A 8 -5.82 0.30 6.90
C SER A 8 -4.31 0.42 6.75
N PHE A 9 -3.79 1.62 6.94
CA PHE A 9 -2.36 1.81 7.17
C PHE A 9 -2.16 2.85 8.27
N CYS A 10 -1.00 2.76 8.92
CA CYS A 10 -0.53 3.73 9.90
C CYS A 10 0.86 4.23 9.52
N VAL A 11 1.15 5.47 9.88
CA VAL A 11 2.48 6.06 9.84
C VAL A 11 2.93 6.27 11.27
N MET A 12 4.06 5.68 11.61
CA MET A 12 4.66 5.79 12.94
C MET A 12 5.96 6.59 12.84
N GLU A 13 6.22 7.44 13.84
CA GLU A 13 7.47 8.15 14.03
C GLU A 13 7.84 8.08 15.51
N GLU A 14 9.04 7.60 15.83
CA GLU A 14 9.53 7.42 17.21
C GLU A 14 8.49 6.69 18.08
N ASP A 15 8.01 5.54 17.59
CA ASP A 15 7.01 4.66 18.24
C ASP A 15 5.63 5.30 18.47
N THR A 16 5.39 6.50 17.94
CA THR A 16 4.10 7.19 18.02
C THR A 16 3.40 7.19 16.68
N THR A 17 2.13 6.78 16.65
CA THR A 17 1.31 6.89 15.43
C THR A 17 1.01 8.35 15.12
N LYS A 18 1.52 8.85 13.99
CA LYS A 18 1.27 10.22 13.50
C LYS A 18 0.09 10.33 12.56
N TYR A 19 -0.18 9.28 11.81
CA TYR A 19 -1.28 9.27 10.86
C TYR A 19 -1.85 7.87 10.75
N GLU A 20 -3.17 7.80 10.67
CA GLU A 20 -3.91 6.57 10.43
C GLU A 20 -4.92 6.80 9.33
N TRP A 21 -5.12 5.75 8.54
CA TRP A 21 -6.15 5.73 7.53
C TRP A 21 -6.77 4.35 7.51
N MET A 22 -8.10 4.33 7.35
CA MET A 22 -8.88 3.12 7.25
C MET A 22 -9.96 3.30 6.18
N ALA A 23 -10.16 2.28 5.37
CA ALA A 23 -11.27 2.21 4.44
C ALA A 23 -11.94 0.84 4.52
N GLN A 24 -13.27 0.86 4.53
CA GLN A 24 -14.06 -0.34 4.40
C GLN A 24 -14.15 -0.72 2.91
N LEU A 25 -13.87 -1.99 2.62
CA LEU A 25 -13.98 -2.54 1.27
C LEU A 25 -15.33 -3.23 1.09
N ARG A 26 -15.63 -3.57 -0.16
CA ARG A 26 -16.82 -4.37 -0.47
C ARG A 26 -16.59 -5.81 0.01
N PRO A 27 -17.65 -6.55 0.39
CA PRO A 27 -17.53 -7.92 0.88
C PRO A 27 -16.84 -8.91 -0.08
N PHE A 28 -16.81 -8.59 -1.37
CA PHE A 28 -16.18 -9.43 -2.41
C PHE A 28 -14.72 -9.06 -2.70
N ASN A 29 -14.18 -8.06 -2.02
CA ASN A 29 -12.79 -7.66 -2.22
C ASN A 29 -11.85 -8.63 -1.51
N THR A 30 -10.75 -8.99 -2.16
CA THR A 30 -9.74 -9.90 -1.61
C THR A 30 -8.84 -9.19 -0.61
N VAL A 31 -8.18 -9.96 0.26
CA VAL A 31 -7.14 -9.44 1.18
C VAL A 31 -6.03 -8.74 0.39
N PHE A 32 -5.61 -9.30 -0.75
CA PHE A 32 -4.60 -8.67 -1.61
C PHE A 32 -5.06 -7.29 -2.15
N GLN A 33 -6.32 -7.14 -2.53
CA GLN A 33 -6.87 -5.84 -2.93
C GLN A 33 -6.93 -4.85 -1.76
N ALA A 34 -7.17 -5.35 -0.55
CA ALA A 34 -7.15 -4.53 0.65
C ALA A 34 -5.74 -4.01 0.98
N GLU A 35 -4.74 -4.89 0.92
CA GLU A 35 -3.33 -4.55 1.13
C GLU A 35 -2.84 -3.56 0.07
N LEU A 36 -3.18 -3.81 -1.21
CA LEU A 36 -2.81 -2.92 -2.31
C LEU A 36 -3.41 -1.51 -2.14
N LEU A 37 -4.65 -1.41 -1.65
CA LEU A 37 -5.30 -0.12 -1.41
C LEU A 37 -4.62 0.67 -0.28
N ALA A 38 -4.30 0.02 0.84
CA ALA A 38 -3.56 0.64 1.94
C ALA A 38 -2.20 1.16 1.47
N MET A 39 -1.50 0.38 0.65
CA MET A 39 -0.21 0.74 0.10
C MET A 39 -0.29 1.92 -0.87
N GLN A 40 -1.30 1.95 -1.76
CA GLN A 40 -1.52 3.07 -2.66
C GLN A 40 -1.76 4.37 -1.88
N GLU A 41 -2.58 4.32 -0.82
CA GLU A 41 -2.88 5.50 -0.02
C GLU A 41 -1.66 5.95 0.81
N ALA A 42 -0.85 5.02 1.33
CA ALA A 42 0.41 5.34 1.99
C ALA A 42 1.40 6.05 1.04
N CYS A 43 1.52 5.58 -0.21
CA CYS A 43 2.34 6.24 -1.24
C CYS A 43 1.82 7.64 -1.59
N LEU A 44 0.49 7.81 -1.70
CA LEU A 44 -0.12 9.12 -1.95
C LEU A 44 0.12 10.08 -0.78
N TRP A 45 0.02 9.60 0.45
CA TRP A 45 0.33 10.37 1.65
C TRP A 45 1.79 10.81 1.66
N ALA A 46 2.74 9.90 1.42
CA ALA A 46 4.17 10.18 1.36
C ALA A 46 4.52 11.21 0.28
N ARG A 47 3.88 11.11 -0.90
CA ARG A 47 4.01 12.09 -1.98
C ARG A 47 3.47 13.46 -1.59
N LYS A 48 2.36 13.54 -0.85
CA LYS A 48 1.77 14.81 -0.38
C LYS A 48 2.63 15.47 0.69
N THR A 49 3.22 14.69 1.59
CA THR A 49 4.10 15.21 2.66
C THR A 49 5.54 15.42 2.20
N ASN A 50 5.86 14.95 0.99
CA ASN A 50 7.22 14.94 0.43
C ASN A 50 8.23 14.27 1.37
N GLN A 51 7.77 13.24 2.10
CA GLN A 51 8.56 12.47 3.04
C GLN A 51 8.93 11.11 2.43
N GLN A 52 10.17 10.69 2.68
CA GLN A 52 10.55 9.31 2.44
C GLN A 52 9.96 8.46 3.57
N VAL A 53 9.10 7.50 3.21
CA VAL A 53 8.49 6.57 4.15
C VAL A 53 9.05 5.18 3.94
N LYS A 54 9.32 4.46 5.04
CA LYS A 54 9.65 3.04 4.99
C LYS A 54 8.37 2.24 5.17
N VAL A 55 8.00 1.46 4.15
CA VAL A 55 6.80 0.61 4.19
C VAL A 55 7.16 -0.73 4.84
N TRP A 56 6.30 -1.15 5.78
CA TRP A 56 6.37 -2.46 6.42
C TRP A 56 5.04 -3.18 6.15
N SER A 57 5.13 -4.44 5.73
CA SER A 57 3.99 -5.29 5.45
C SER A 57 4.34 -6.69 5.93
N ASP A 58 3.39 -7.37 6.56
CA ASP A 58 3.49 -8.77 6.99
C ASP A 58 3.31 -9.73 5.81
N SER A 59 2.69 -9.27 4.73
CA SER A 59 2.49 -10.03 3.48
C SER A 59 3.67 -9.86 2.51
N GLU A 60 4.44 -10.94 2.31
CA GLU A 60 5.56 -11.00 1.35
C GLU A 60 5.09 -10.74 -0.09
N SER A 61 3.90 -11.24 -0.45
CA SER A 61 3.30 -11.02 -1.78
C SER A 61 3.03 -9.54 -2.05
N SER A 62 2.68 -8.78 -1.03
CA SER A 62 2.40 -7.35 -1.15
C SER A 62 3.68 -6.52 -1.20
N LEU A 63 4.73 -6.93 -0.48
CA LEU A 63 6.08 -6.34 -0.65
C LEU A 63 6.62 -6.56 -2.07
N HIS A 64 6.51 -7.78 -2.61
CA HIS A 64 6.91 -8.07 -3.99
C HIS A 64 6.14 -7.24 -5.02
N SER A 65 4.84 -7.04 -4.78
CA SER A 65 3.99 -6.24 -5.65
C SER A 65 4.42 -4.76 -5.67
N ILE A 66 4.80 -4.18 -4.52
CA ILE A 66 5.33 -2.82 -4.44
C ILE A 66 6.67 -2.68 -5.19
N ALA A 67 7.60 -3.62 -4.97
CA ALA A 67 8.87 -3.60 -5.68
C ALA A 67 8.69 -3.70 -7.21
N SER A 68 7.63 -4.41 -7.65
CA SER A 68 7.23 -4.45 -9.06
C SER A 68 6.63 -3.13 -9.57
N ILE A 69 5.95 -2.35 -8.72
CA ILE A 69 5.41 -1.03 -9.09
C ILE A 69 6.56 -0.02 -9.26
N ASP A 70 7.57 -0.05 -8.38
CA ASP A 70 8.77 0.80 -8.48
C ASP A 70 9.58 0.48 -9.76
N THR A 71 9.61 -0.79 -10.17
CA THR A 71 10.30 -1.25 -11.40
C THR A 71 9.50 -1.05 -12.69
N LYS A 72 8.22 -0.68 -12.64
CA LYS A 72 7.40 -0.41 -13.84
C LYS A 72 7.54 1.01 -14.42
N SER A 73 8.55 1.76 -13.96
CA SER A 73 9.09 2.91 -14.71
C SER A 73 10.39 2.58 -15.45
N LEU A 74 10.57 1.34 -15.91
CA LEU A 74 11.37 1.03 -17.10
C LEU A 74 10.65 -0.09 -17.87
N ILE A 75 9.55 0.25 -18.56
CA ILE A 75 9.31 -0.40 -19.85
C ILE A 75 10.43 0.12 -20.75
N ALA A 76 11.59 -0.54 -20.64
CA ALA A 76 12.58 -0.54 -21.70
C ALA A 76 11.80 -0.94 -22.96
N GLN A 77 11.85 -0.06 -23.95
CA GLN A 77 11.46 -0.38 -25.31
C GLN A 77 12.10 -1.73 -25.65
N GLU A 78 11.31 -2.71 -26.03
CA GLU A 78 11.82 -3.79 -26.87
C GLU A 78 12.01 -3.16 -28.27
N PRO A 79 13.26 -2.96 -28.75
CA PRO A 79 13.46 -2.89 -30.19
C PRO A 79 13.26 -4.30 -30.75
N GLN A 80 12.30 -4.42 -31.68
CA GLN A 80 12.34 -5.47 -32.70
C GLN A 80 13.62 -5.35 -33.55
#